data_AF-A0A959ERI9-F1
#
_entry.id   AF-A0A959ERI9-F1
#
_cell.length_a   1.000
_cell.length_b   1.000
_cell.length_c   1.000
_cell.angle_alpha   90.00
_cell.angle_beta   90.00
_cell.angle_gamma   90.00
#
_symmetry.space_group_name_H-M   'P 1'
#
loop_
_entity.id
_entity.type
_entity.pdbx_description
1 polymer ?
#
loop_
_entity_poly.entity_id
_entity_poly.type
_entity_poly.pdbx_seq_one_letter_code
_entity_poly.pdbx_strand_id
1 'polypeptide(L)'
;YMDVYTPAGDQADHRPVIIWAFGGGFILGSREDVADACIGFARKGYVAAAIDYRLYSIFLGVPDSLTVIDVVTKAMHDMKASVRYFR
;
A
#
# COMPACT_ATOMS: atom_id res chain seq x y z
N TYR A 1 -4.60 2.93 5.92
CA TYR A 1 -5.83 2.23 5.54
C TYR A 1 -5.54 1.43 4.27
N MET A 2 -6.55 0.86 3.61
CA MET A 2 -6.38 0.33 2.25
C MET A 2 -7.66 0.43 1.45
N ASP A 3 -7.50 0.59 0.14
CA ASP A 3 -8.59 0.52 -0.83
C ASP A 3 -8.43 -0.76 -1.66
N VAL A 4 -9.50 -1.55 -1.76
CA VAL A 4 -9.48 -2.83 -2.47
C VAL A 4 -10.29 -2.71 -3.76
N TYR A 5 -9.64 -3.04 -4.87
CA TYR A 5 -10.17 -2.98 -6.22
C TYR A 5 -10.37 -4.40 -6.73
N THR A 6 -11.63 -4.75 -6.99
CA THR A 6 -12.00 -6.07 -7.49
C THR A 6 -12.56 -6.00 -8.91
N PRO A 7 -12.44 -7.08 -9.69
CA PRO A 7 -13.02 -7.16 -11.03
C PRO A 7 -14.56 -7.14 -10.97
N ALA A 8 -15.23 -6.49 -11.92
CA ALA A 8 -16.69 -6.45 -11.98
C ALA A 8 -17.27 -7.77 -12.54
N GLY A 9 -18.42 -8.20 -12.03
CA GLY A 9 -19.07 -9.44 -12.47
C GLY A 9 -18.31 -10.70 -12.09
N ASP A 10 -17.50 -10.63 -11.04
CA ASP A 10 -16.64 -11.71 -10.58
C ASP A 10 -17.43 -12.86 -9.97
N GLN A 11 -17.11 -14.10 -10.38
CA GLN A 11 -17.66 -15.36 -9.88
C GLN A 11 -16.56 -16.33 -9.43
N ALA A 12 -15.30 -15.93 -9.47
CA ALA A 12 -14.17 -16.77 -9.10
C ALA A 12 -13.92 -16.68 -7.59
N ASP A 13 -13.88 -17.83 -6.92
CA ASP A 13 -13.69 -17.89 -5.47
C ASP A 13 -12.25 -17.54 -5.02
N HIS A 14 -11.29 -17.66 -5.94
CA HIS A 14 -9.87 -17.42 -5.66
C HIS A 14 -9.22 -16.59 -6.77
N ARG A 15 -8.55 -15.51 -6.38
CA ARG A 15 -7.80 -14.64 -7.29
C ARG A 15 -6.42 -14.32 -6.73
N PRO A 16 -5.41 -14.16 -7.61
CA PRO A 16 -4.15 -13.56 -7.21
C PRO A 16 -4.40 -12.12 -6.72
N VAL A 17 -3.84 -11.81 -5.56
CA VAL A 17 -3.88 -10.47 -4.96
C VAL A 17 -2.57 -9.73 -5.26
N ILE A 18 -2.66 -8.48 -5.68
CA ILE A 18 -1.53 -7.54 -5.81
C ILE A 18 -1.70 -6.45 -4.78
N ILE A 19 -0.68 -6.23 -3.94
CA ILE A 19 -0.66 -5.15 -2.95
C ILE A 19 0.28 -4.05 -3.45
N TRP A 20 -0.24 -2.85 -3.63
CA TRP A 20 0.49 -1.66 -4.07
C TRP A 20 0.81 -0.75 -2.89
N ALA A 21 2.10 -0.48 -2.70
CA ALA A 21 2.60 0.58 -1.85
C ALA A 21 3.04 1.74 -2.74
N PHE A 22 2.55 2.96 -2.47
CA PHE A 22 2.96 4.16 -3.19
C PHE A 22 4.42 4.52 -2.90
N GLY A 23 5.01 5.39 -3.73
CA GLY A 23 6.38 5.89 -3.58
C GLY A 23 6.52 7.00 -2.54
N GLY A 24 7.39 7.99 -2.77
CA GLY A 24 7.47 9.16 -1.88
C GLY A 24 8.41 9.03 -0.67
N GLY A 25 9.28 8.01 -0.68
CA GLY A 25 10.44 7.93 0.23
C GLY A 25 10.10 7.85 1.72
N PHE A 26 8.93 7.31 2.08
CA PHE A 26 8.41 7.26 3.45
C PHE A 26 8.13 8.63 4.08
N ILE A 27 8.01 9.68 3.28
CA ILE A 27 7.77 11.06 3.74
C ILE A 27 6.47 11.63 3.15
N LEU A 28 6.16 11.25 1.91
CA LEU A 28 5.07 11.81 1.12
C LEU A 28 4.27 10.68 0.46
N GLY A 29 3.09 11.04 -0.05
CA GLY A 29 2.27 10.18 -0.88
C GLY A 29 1.09 9.57 -0.13
N SER A 30 0.27 8.86 -0.88
CA SER A 30 -0.95 8.24 -0.36
C SER A 30 -1.40 7.08 -1.25
N ARG A 31 -2.30 6.22 -0.74
CA ARG A 31 -2.83 5.08 -1.51
C ARG A 31 -3.52 5.50 -2.81
N GLU A 32 -4.00 6.74 -2.88
CA GLU A 32 -4.61 7.34 -4.06
C GLU A 32 -3.62 7.45 -5.24
N ASP A 33 -2.31 7.58 -4.99
CA ASP A 33 -1.27 7.71 -6.03
C ASP A 33 -1.11 6.45 -6.90
N VAL A 34 -1.60 5.30 -6.41
CA VAL A 34 -1.53 4.00 -7.09
C VAL A 34 -2.91 3.44 -7.46
N ALA A 35 -3.97 4.26 -7.34
CA ALA A 35 -5.34 3.87 -7.65
C ALA A 35 -5.49 3.42 -9.11
N ASP A 36 -4.95 4.17 -10.07
CA ASP A 36 -5.03 3.84 -11.50
C ASP A 36 -4.36 2.51 -11.84
N ALA A 37 -3.23 2.21 -11.18
CA ALA A 37 -2.57 0.92 -11.31
C ALA A 37 -3.48 -0.20 -10.79
N CYS A 38 -4.08 -0.02 -9.60
CA CYS A 38 -4.99 -1.00 -9.02
C CYS A 38 -6.22 -1.24 -9.91
N ILE A 39 -6.84 -0.19 -10.44
CA ILE A 39 -7.95 -0.29 -11.40
C ILE A 39 -7.52 -1.06 -12.66
N GLY A 40 -6.32 -0.76 -13.18
CA GLY A 40 -5.75 -1.46 -14.34
C GLY A 40 -5.57 -2.96 -14.12
N PHE A 41 -5.13 -3.37 -12.92
CA PHE A 41 -5.01 -4.78 -12.55
C PHE A 41 -6.36 -5.45 -12.27
N ALA A 42 -7.30 -4.73 -11.65
CA ALA A 42 -8.67 -5.21 -11.47
C ALA A 42 -9.34 -5.51 -12.81
N ARG A 43 -9.17 -4.65 -13.83
CA ARG A 43 -9.67 -4.91 -15.20
C ARG A 43 -9.03 -6.13 -15.86
N LYS A 44 -7.84 -6.53 -15.44
CA LYS A 44 -7.14 -7.74 -15.90
C LYS A 44 -7.48 -8.99 -15.08
N GLY A 45 -8.37 -8.87 -14.09
CA GLY A 45 -8.85 -9.98 -13.30
C GLY A 45 -8.06 -10.25 -12.01
N TYR A 46 -7.24 -9.32 -11.54
CA TYR A 46 -6.60 -9.41 -10.23
C TYR A 46 -7.47 -8.76 -9.16
N VAL A 47 -7.33 -9.18 -7.90
CA VAL A 47 -7.68 -8.29 -6.79
C VAL A 47 -6.46 -7.40 -6.54
N ALA A 48 -6.64 -6.08 -6.56
CA ALA A 48 -5.56 -5.15 -6.29
C ALA A 48 -5.89 -4.33 -5.05
N ALA A 49 -4.92 -4.09 -4.17
CA ALA A 49 -5.11 -3.31 -2.96
C ALA A 49 -4.07 -2.20 -2.86
N ALA A 50 -4.51 -0.95 -2.76
CA ALA A 50 -3.65 0.20 -2.49
C ALA A 50 -3.60 0.43 -0.98
N ILE A 51 -2.40 0.47 -0.39
CA ILE A 51 -2.24 0.58 1.07
C ILE A 51 -1.65 1.92 1.48
N ASP A 52 -2.09 2.44 2.63
CA ASP A 52 -1.30 3.40 3.38
C ASP A 52 -0.36 2.69 4.33
N TYR A 53 0.81 3.28 4.49
CA TYR A 53 1.80 2.91 5.48
C TYR A 53 2.29 4.17 6.19
N ARG A 54 2.85 4.03 7.39
CA ARG A 54 3.30 5.17 8.19
C ARG A 54 4.39 5.97 7.47
N LEU A 55 4.21 7.28 7.46
CA LEU A 55 5.15 8.25 6.91
C LEU A 55 5.79 9.09 8.01
N TYR A 56 6.99 9.59 7.74
CA TYR A 56 7.66 10.57 8.56
C TYR A 56 7.10 11.96 8.27
N SER A 57 6.84 12.75 9.32
CA SER A 57 6.36 14.12 9.17
C SER A 57 7.52 15.09 9.03
N ILE A 58 7.62 15.77 7.89
CA ILE A 58 8.65 16.80 7.63
C ILE A 58 8.61 17.97 8.63
N PHE A 59 7.48 18.18 9.29
CA PHE A 59 7.33 19.21 10.32
C PHE A 59 8.19 18.93 11.56
N LEU A 60 8.71 17.70 11.71
CA LEU A 60 9.62 17.30 12.77
C LEU A 60 11.10 17.59 12.46
N GLY A 61 11.40 18.17 11.29
CA GLY A 61 12.76 18.53 10.85
C GLY A 61 13.40 17.52 9.91
N VAL A 62 14.72 17.62 9.72
CA VAL A 62 15.49 16.65 8.93
C VAL A 62 15.73 15.42 9.79
N PRO A 63 15.29 14.21 9.37
CA PRO A 63 15.46 13.01 10.17
C PRO A 63 16.92 12.58 10.21
N ASP A 64 17.37 12.11 11.37
CA ASP A 64 18.63 11.37 11.49
C ASP A 64 18.48 9.91 11.05
N SER A 65 19.58 9.18 11.01
CA SER A 65 19.60 7.78 10.57
C SER A 65 18.71 6.88 11.43
N LEU A 66 18.61 7.12 12.74
CA LEU A 66 17.80 6.30 13.65
C LEU A 66 16.31 6.51 13.39
N THR A 67 15.91 7.76 13.16
CA THR A 67 14.54 8.14 12.80
C THR A 67 14.11 7.52 11.48
N VAL A 68 15.00 7.52 10.48
CA VAL A 68 14.74 6.85 9.19
C VAL A 68 14.56 5.35 9.36
N ILE A 69 15.41 4.69 10.16
CA ILE A 69 15.29 3.25 10.42
C ILE A 69 13.95 2.92 11.11
N ASP A 70 13.54 3.73 12.08
CA ASP A 70 12.28 3.54 12.81
C ASP A 70 11.06 3.68 11.89
N VAL A 71 10.97 4.75 11.09
CA VAL A 71 9.81 4.96 10.20
C VAL A 71 9.71 3.87 9.13
N VAL A 72 10.85 3.46 8.55
CA VAL A 72 10.86 2.38 7.55
C VAL A 72 10.44 1.06 8.17
N THR A 73 10.93 0.73 9.36
CA THR A 73 10.54 -0.49 10.08
C THR A 73 9.04 -0.50 10.38
N LYS A 74 8.50 0.64 10.83
CA LYS A 74 7.06 0.84 11.04
C LYS A 74 6.26 0.66 9.75
N ALA A 75 6.67 1.28 8.64
CA ALA A 75 6.04 1.11 7.34
C ALA A 75 6.07 -0.36 6.87
N MET A 76 7.17 -1.08 7.08
CA MET A 76 7.26 -2.51 6.78
C MET A 76 6.29 -3.35 7.62
N HIS A 77 6.06 -2.99 8.88
CA HIS A 77 5.08 -3.67 9.73
C HIS A 77 3.65 -3.47 9.19
N ASP A 78 3.35 -2.27 8.68
CA ASP A 78 2.04 -1.97 8.07
C ASP A 78 1.85 -2.78 6.77
N MET A 79 2.89 -2.86 5.93
CA MET A 79 2.87 -3.71 4.73
C MET A 79 2.70 -5.19 5.07
N LYS A 80 3.36 -5.69 6.11
CA LYS A 80 3.13 -7.08 6.57
C LYS A 80 1.70 -7.27 7.10
N ALA A 81 1.10 -6.24 7.68
CA ALA A 81 -0.29 -6.29 8.15
C ALA A 81 -1.28 -6.41 6.98
N SER A 82 -1.05 -5.70 5.88
CA SER A 82 -1.89 -5.85 4.69
C SER A 82 -1.77 -7.24 4.06
N VAL A 83 -0.57 -7.83 4.02
CA VAL A 83 -0.40 -9.23 3.59
C VAL A 83 -1.18 -10.21 4.47
N ARG A 84 -1.17 -10.01 5.80
CA ARG A 84 -1.94 -10.85 6.72
C ARG A 84 -3.45 -10.70 6.55
N TYR A 85 -3.92 -9.52 6.13
CA TYR A 85 -5.35 -9.29 5.88
C TYR A 85 -5.88 -10.15 4.72
N PHE A 86 -5.07 -10.41 3.69
CA PHE A 86 -5.44 -11.21 2.52
C PHE A 86 -5.08 -12.70 2.61
N ARG A 87 -4.49 -13.14 3.73
CA ARG A 87 -4.12 -14.54 3.98
C ARG A 87 -5.13 -15.20 4.91
#